data_AF-A0A0N1K6J5-F1
#
_entry.id   AF-A0A0N1K6J5-F1
#
_cell.length_a   1.000
_cell.length_b   1.000
_cell.length_c   1.000
_cell.angle_alpha   90.00
_cell.angle_beta   90.00
_cell.angle_gamma   90.00
#
_symmetry.space_group_name_H-M   'P 1'
#
loop_
_entity.id
_entity.type
_entity.pdbx_description
1 polymer ?
#
loop_
_entity_poly.entity_id
_entity_poly.type
_entity_poly.pdbx_seq_one_letter_code
_entity_poly.pdbx_strand_id
1 'polypeptide(L)'
;MTSPASAPTATITPEAIKHLEFLQAVISRLSNGSFLIKGWTLTVAGIFFGVLAGRPGWPLAAAGLIPIVGFGLLDSYFLRQERLFRKLYDDVRRPGTGVELFSMNVQPYHSAVPWLTVVRSYTVVNFYGMIALIDVVFIGWGVVRALIS
;
A
#
# COMPACT_ATOMS: atom_id res chain seq x y z
N MET A 1 -27.45 41.12 -35.45
CA MET A 1 -27.22 39.69 -35.13
C MET A 1 -26.11 39.64 -34.09
N THR A 2 -26.48 39.60 -32.81
CA THR A 2 -25.53 39.50 -31.70
C THR A 2 -25.01 38.07 -31.64
N SER A 3 -23.72 37.89 -31.90
CA SER A 3 -23.04 36.61 -31.73
C SER A 3 -23.22 36.12 -30.28
N PRO A 4 -23.67 34.88 -30.03
CA PRO A 4 -23.74 34.38 -28.67
C PRO A 4 -22.31 34.22 -28.14
N ALA A 5 -21.99 34.92 -27.06
CA ALA A 5 -20.73 34.72 -26.33
C ALA A 5 -20.64 33.24 -25.96
N SER A 6 -19.69 32.53 -26.57
CA SER A 6 -19.36 31.15 -26.22
C SER A 6 -19.00 31.12 -24.74
N ALA A 7 -19.76 30.35 -23.94
CA ALA A 7 -19.46 30.12 -22.54
C ALA A 7 -17.97 29.73 -22.40
N PRO A 8 -17.21 30.29 -21.44
CA PRO A 8 -15.81 29.94 -21.26
C PRO A 8 -15.73 28.43 -21.02
N THR A 9 -15.21 27.71 -22.01
CA THR A 9 -14.89 26.29 -21.88
C THR A 9 -13.97 26.17 -20.68
N ALA A 10 -14.40 25.51 -19.61
CA ALA A 10 -13.61 25.40 -18.40
C ALA A 10 -12.34 24.57 -18.70
N THR A 11 -11.28 25.27 -19.10
CA THR A 11 -10.01 24.69 -19.51
C THR A 11 -9.11 24.51 -18.30
N ILE A 12 -8.47 23.35 -18.22
CA ILE A 12 -7.45 23.08 -17.20
C ILE A 12 -6.27 24.01 -17.47
N THR A 13 -5.83 24.77 -16.45
CA THR A 13 -4.72 25.71 -16.60
C THR A 13 -3.37 24.97 -16.60
N PRO A 14 -2.30 25.55 -17.18
CA PRO A 14 -0.96 24.94 -17.14
C PRO A 14 -0.47 24.64 -15.72
N GLU A 15 -0.83 25.48 -14.74
CA GLU A 15 -0.48 25.27 -13.32
C GLU A 15 -1.21 24.08 -12.73
N ALA A 16 -2.48 23.87 -13.10
CA ALA A 16 -3.23 22.68 -12.71
C ALA A 16 -2.64 21.40 -13.33
N ILE A 17 -2.18 21.45 -14.58
CA ILE A 17 -1.42 20.33 -15.19
C ILE A 17 -0.17 20.05 -14.35
N LYS A 18 0.59 21.08 -13.96
CA LYS A 18 1.79 20.93 -13.13
C LYS A 18 1.47 20.33 -11.76
N HIS A 19 0.36 20.73 -11.15
CA HIS A 19 -0.10 20.16 -9.87
C HIS A 19 -0.42 18.67 -10.02
N LEU A 20 -1.10 18.27 -11.10
CA LEU A 20 -1.36 16.87 -11.41
C LEU A 20 -0.07 16.07 -11.61
N GLU A 21 0.95 16.65 -12.28
CA GLU A 21 2.26 16.01 -12.42
C GLU A 21 2.94 15.76 -11.06
N PHE A 22 2.88 16.72 -10.13
CA PHE A 22 3.45 16.54 -8.79
C PHE A 22 2.70 15.46 -8.00
N LEU A 23 1.37 15.44 -8.08
CA LEU A 23 0.56 14.39 -7.46
C LEU A 23 0.90 13.02 -8.04
N GLN A 24 1.03 12.92 -9.37
CA GLN A 24 1.43 11.69 -10.03
C GLN A 24 2.84 11.23 -9.60
N ALA A 25 3.80 12.14 -9.43
CA ALA A 25 5.13 11.81 -8.94
C ALA A 25 5.09 11.22 -7.52
N VAL A 26 4.24 11.77 -6.64
CA VAL A 26 4.04 11.23 -5.28
C VAL A 26 3.38 9.85 -5.33
N ILE A 27 2.34 9.66 -6.14
CA ILE A 27 1.65 8.36 -6.33
C ILE A 27 2.65 7.30 -6.80
N SER A 28 3.47 7.61 -7.81
CA SER A 28 4.51 6.71 -8.32
C SER A 28 5.52 6.33 -7.24
N ARG A 29 5.97 7.29 -6.41
CA ARG A 29 6.88 7.01 -5.29
C ARG A 29 6.25 6.08 -4.25
N LEU A 30 4.98 6.27 -3.92
CA LEU A 30 4.26 5.44 -2.94
C LEU A 30 4.05 4.02 -3.46
N SER A 31 3.66 3.86 -4.73
CA SER A 31 3.57 2.56 -5.41
C SER A 31 4.91 1.82 -5.40
N ASN A 32 6.00 2.53 -5.73
CA ASN A 32 7.36 1.96 -5.67
C ASN A 32 7.77 1.58 -4.24
N GLY A 33 7.43 2.40 -3.25
CA GLY A 33 7.67 2.10 -1.83
C GLY A 33 6.98 0.80 -1.39
N SER A 34 5.70 0.64 -1.74
CA SER A 34 4.93 -0.60 -1.50
C SER A 34 5.60 -1.82 -2.14
N PHE A 35 6.01 -1.71 -3.41
CA PHE A 35 6.69 -2.80 -4.12
C PHE A 35 8.03 -3.19 -3.46
N LEU A 36 8.83 -2.19 -3.04
CA LEU A 36 10.09 -2.44 -2.33
C LEU A 36 9.88 -3.16 -1.00
N ILE A 37 8.87 -2.78 -0.23
CA ILE A 37 8.53 -3.47 1.04
C ILE A 37 8.16 -4.94 0.79
N LYS A 38 7.39 -5.23 -0.26
CA LYS A 38 7.10 -6.63 -0.66
C LYS A 38 8.38 -7.39 -1.02
N GLY A 39 9.29 -6.78 -1.76
CA GLY A 39 10.60 -7.36 -2.08
C GLY A 39 11.41 -7.70 -0.83
N TRP A 40 11.56 -6.76 0.10
CA TRP A 40 12.26 -6.98 1.37
C TRP A 40 11.59 -8.04 2.24
N THR A 41 10.26 -8.11 2.21
CA THR A 41 9.50 -9.16 2.91
C THR A 41 9.92 -10.54 2.41
N LEU A 42 10.00 -10.75 1.09
CA LEU A 42 10.41 -12.04 0.51
C LEU A 42 11.85 -12.39 0.85
N THR A 43 12.76 -11.43 0.83
CA THR A 43 14.17 -11.65 1.21
C THR A 43 14.27 -12.11 2.66
N VAL A 44 13.60 -11.40 3.59
CA VAL A 44 13.60 -11.76 5.01
C VAL A 44 12.93 -13.12 5.22
N ALA A 45 11.77 -13.36 4.59
CA ALA A 45 11.08 -14.65 4.67
C ALA A 45 11.96 -15.81 4.15
N GLY A 46 12.67 -15.62 3.04
CA GLY A 46 13.59 -16.61 2.49
C GLY A 46 14.73 -16.95 3.44
N ILE A 47 15.31 -15.95 4.11
CA ILE A 47 16.34 -16.17 5.15
C ILE A 47 15.75 -16.98 6.30
N PHE A 48 14.58 -16.58 6.82
CA PHE A 48 13.90 -17.30 7.90
C PHE A 48 13.60 -18.76 7.53
N PHE A 49 13.00 -19.00 6.37
CA PHE A 49 12.69 -20.34 5.90
C PHE A 49 13.94 -21.19 5.65
N GLY A 50 15.02 -20.59 5.14
CA GLY A 50 16.31 -21.28 4.99
C GLY A 50 16.89 -21.74 6.33
N VAL A 51 16.85 -20.89 7.35
CA VAL A 51 17.29 -21.27 8.71
C VAL A 51 16.41 -22.37 9.28
N LEU A 52 15.09 -22.26 9.09
CA LEU A 52 14.10 -23.19 9.62
C LEU A 52 14.21 -24.59 8.98
N ALA A 53 14.61 -24.67 7.71
CA ALA A 53 14.88 -25.92 7.01
C ALA A 53 16.08 -26.68 7.60
N GLY A 54 17.12 -25.96 8.05
CA GLY A 54 18.30 -26.58 8.67
C GLY A 54 18.16 -26.84 10.18
N ARG A 55 17.39 -26.02 10.88
CA ARG A 55 17.16 -26.10 12.34
C ARG A 55 15.68 -25.86 12.65
N PRO A 56 14.82 -26.88 12.46
CA PRO A 56 13.39 -26.71 12.69
C PRO A 56 13.12 -26.48 14.17
N GLY A 57 12.43 -25.39 14.49
CA GLY A 57 12.02 -25.05 15.85
C GLY A 57 10.77 -24.17 15.82
N TRP A 58 9.69 -24.63 16.47
CA TRP A 58 8.43 -23.89 16.52
C TRP A 58 8.56 -22.46 17.09
N PRO A 59 9.45 -22.15 18.05
CA PRO A 59 9.61 -20.76 18.53
C PRO A 59 10.24 -19.85 17.47
N LEU A 60 11.16 -20.39 16.66
CA LEU A 60 11.80 -19.64 15.58
C LEU A 60 10.82 -19.37 14.43
N ALA A 61 9.98 -20.35 14.10
CA ALA A 61 8.88 -20.17 13.15
C ALA A 61 7.89 -19.10 13.66
N ALA A 62 7.48 -19.16 14.94
CA ALA A 62 6.61 -18.15 15.52
C ALA A 62 7.22 -16.72 15.50
N ALA A 63 8.55 -16.60 15.64
CA ALA A 63 9.24 -15.32 15.51
C ALA A 63 9.20 -14.76 14.07
N GLY A 64 9.07 -15.62 13.05
CA GLY A 64 8.91 -15.25 11.63
C GLY A 64 7.64 -14.46 11.34
N LEU A 65 6.60 -14.61 12.15
CA LEU A 65 5.35 -13.85 12.03
C LEU A 65 5.53 -12.36 12.32
N ILE A 66 6.50 -11.98 13.16
CA ILE A 66 6.75 -10.58 13.55
C ILE A 66 7.09 -9.70 12.34
N PRO A 67 8.11 -10.02 11.51
CA PRO A 67 8.41 -9.23 10.32
C PRO A 67 7.29 -9.30 9.28
N ILE A 68 6.54 -10.42 9.17
CA ILE A 68 5.40 -10.52 8.25
C ILE A 68 4.34 -9.47 8.59
N VAL A 69 3.95 -9.37 9.87
CA VAL A 69 2.97 -8.38 10.34
C VAL A 69 3.53 -6.96 10.19
N GLY A 70 4.78 -6.73 10.60
CA GLY A 70 5.43 -5.42 10.52
C GLY A 70 5.50 -4.88 9.09
N PHE A 71 5.98 -5.69 8.14
CA PHE A 71 6.01 -5.30 6.73
C PHE A 71 4.61 -5.19 6.13
N GLY A 72 3.66 -6.03 6.53
CA GLY A 72 2.27 -5.94 6.07
C GLY A 72 1.59 -4.63 6.47
N LEU A 73 1.84 -4.16 7.69
CA LEU A 73 1.35 -2.85 8.15
C LEU A 73 2.01 -1.69 7.40
N LEU A 74 3.32 -1.79 7.15
CA LEU A 74 4.05 -0.75 6.41
C LEU A 74 3.64 -0.70 4.93
N ASP A 75 3.44 -1.85 4.28
CA ASP A 75 2.89 -1.94 2.93
C ASP A 75 1.47 -1.33 2.86
N SER A 76 0.63 -1.65 3.85
CA SER A 76 -0.71 -1.07 3.98
C SER A 76 -0.66 0.44 4.17
N TYR A 77 0.33 0.98 4.88
CA TYR A 77 0.54 2.42 5.01
C TYR A 77 0.80 3.07 3.64
N PHE A 78 1.75 2.54 2.86
CA PHE A 78 2.06 3.06 1.53
C PHE A 78 0.86 3.00 0.60
N LEU A 79 0.14 1.87 0.59
CA LEU A 79 -1.06 1.68 -0.22
C LEU A 79 -2.19 2.64 0.19
N ARG A 80 -2.34 2.92 1.49
CA ARG A 80 -3.35 3.89 1.96
C ARG A 80 -3.02 5.29 1.49
N GLN A 81 -1.77 5.72 1.67
CA GLN A 81 -1.32 7.03 1.22
C GLN A 81 -1.51 7.18 -0.29
N GLU A 82 -1.16 6.15 -1.06
CA GLU A 82 -1.35 6.16 -2.51
C GLU A 82 -2.82 6.39 -2.89
N ARG A 83 -3.75 5.66 -2.26
CA ARG A 83 -5.19 5.82 -2.50
C ARG A 83 -5.69 7.21 -2.12
N LEU A 84 -5.17 7.80 -1.05
CA LEU A 84 -5.50 9.17 -0.63
C LEU A 84 -5.03 10.19 -1.67
N PHE A 85 -3.81 10.06 -2.17
CA PHE A 85 -3.29 10.93 -3.23
C PHE A 85 -4.03 10.74 -4.56
N ARG A 86 -4.48 9.52 -4.89
CA ARG A 86 -5.35 9.28 -6.05
C ARG A 86 -6.69 9.99 -5.92
N LYS A 87 -7.27 10.07 -4.72
CA LYS A 87 -8.50 10.84 -4.47
C LYS A 87 -8.28 12.35 -4.63
N LEU A 88 -7.17 12.87 -4.10
CA LEU A 88 -6.77 14.26 -4.32
C LEU A 88 -6.56 14.56 -5.81
N TYR A 89 -5.91 13.66 -6.55
CA TYR A 89 -5.73 13.77 -8.00
C TYR A 89 -7.07 13.82 -8.75
N ASP A 90 -8.00 12.93 -8.40
CA ASP A 90 -9.34 12.87 -9.01
C ASP A 90 -10.17 14.15 -8.80
N ASP A 91 -9.88 14.92 -7.76
CA ASP A 91 -10.54 16.18 -7.46
C ASP A 91 -9.81 17.37 -8.08
N VAL A 92 -8.48 17.37 -8.13
CA VAL A 92 -7.68 18.42 -8.79
C VAL A 92 -7.89 18.45 -10.30
N ARG A 93 -8.12 17.28 -10.94
CA ARG A 93 -8.34 17.23 -12.41
C ARG A 93 -9.66 17.87 -12.86
N ARG A 94 -10.59 18.16 -11.95
CA ARG A 94 -11.92 18.68 -12.30
C ARG A 94 -11.84 20.20 -12.56
N PRO A 95 -12.44 20.71 -13.64
CA PRO A 95 -12.53 22.14 -13.87
C PRO A 95 -13.28 22.84 -12.73
N GLY A 96 -12.80 23.99 -12.27
CA GLY A 96 -13.42 24.72 -11.16
C GLY A 96 -13.29 24.03 -9.80
N THR A 97 -12.30 23.15 -9.62
CA THR A 97 -12.01 22.52 -8.33
C THR A 97 -11.74 23.56 -7.25
N GLY A 98 -12.26 23.32 -6.04
CA GLY A 98 -12.00 24.15 -4.85
C GLY A 98 -10.70 23.79 -4.14
N VAL A 99 -9.92 22.84 -4.67
CA VAL A 99 -8.63 22.48 -4.11
C VAL A 99 -7.63 23.59 -4.38
N GLU A 100 -6.98 24.06 -3.31
CA GLU A 100 -5.91 25.06 -3.40
C GLU A 100 -4.77 24.56 -4.33
N LEU A 101 -4.32 25.44 -5.22
CA LEU A 101 -3.29 25.13 -6.20
C LEU A 101 -2.00 24.67 -5.50
N PHE A 102 -1.44 23.54 -5.94
CA PHE A 102 -0.27 22.88 -5.33
C PHE A 102 -0.48 22.34 -3.92
N SER A 103 -1.70 22.31 -3.40
CA SER A 103 -1.97 21.65 -2.12
C SER A 103 -1.67 20.16 -2.19
N MET A 104 -0.96 19.67 -1.18
CA MET A 104 -0.66 18.24 -0.96
C MET A 104 -1.43 17.69 0.23
N ASN A 105 -2.47 18.40 0.68
CA ASN A 105 -3.24 18.03 1.85
C ASN A 105 -4.24 16.92 1.51
N VAL A 106 -4.00 15.73 2.04
CA VAL A 106 -4.87 14.57 1.86
C VAL A 106 -5.86 14.34 3.01
N GLN A 107 -5.82 15.16 4.07
CA GLN A 107 -6.71 15.03 5.24
C GLN A 107 -8.20 14.94 4.87
N PRO A 108 -8.74 15.75 3.94
CA PRO A 108 -10.15 15.68 3.56
C PRO A 108 -10.60 14.31 3.05
N TYR A 109 -9.67 13.50 2.54
CA TYR A 109 -9.94 12.20 1.93
C TYR A 109 -9.76 11.02 2.90
N HIS A 110 -9.34 11.27 4.15
CA HIS A 110 -9.06 10.20 5.12
C HIS A 110 -10.24 9.27 5.40
N SER A 111 -11.46 9.82 5.43
CA SER A 111 -12.70 9.06 5.62
C SER A 111 -13.04 8.17 4.42
N ALA A 112 -12.65 8.58 3.21
CA ALA A 112 -12.87 7.83 1.98
C ALA A 112 -11.93 6.61 1.85
N VAL A 113 -10.84 6.57 2.61
CA VAL A 113 -9.87 5.46 2.59
C VAL A 113 -9.61 4.97 4.04
N PRO A 114 -10.57 4.22 4.61
CA PRO A 114 -10.42 3.67 5.95
C PRO A 114 -9.30 2.63 6.00
N TRP A 115 -8.57 2.59 7.12
CA TRP A 115 -7.39 1.75 7.30
C TRP A 115 -7.67 0.26 7.08
N LEU A 116 -8.81 -0.22 7.62
CA LEU A 116 -9.17 -1.64 7.55
C LEU A 116 -9.38 -2.14 6.12
N THR A 117 -9.93 -1.29 5.23
CA THR A 117 -10.12 -1.63 3.81
C THR A 117 -8.81 -1.72 3.05
N VAL A 118 -7.75 -1.08 3.55
CA VAL A 118 -6.41 -1.16 2.96
C VAL A 118 -5.67 -2.40 3.44
N VAL A 119 -5.69 -2.66 4.76
CA VAL A 119 -5.08 -3.86 5.34
C VAL A 119 -5.73 -5.13 4.78
N ARG A 120 -7.05 -5.13 4.60
CA ARG A 120 -7.80 -6.24 3.99
C ARG A 120 -7.81 -6.23 2.46
N SER A 121 -6.99 -5.40 1.82
CA SER A 121 -6.95 -5.37 0.36
C SER A 121 -6.41 -6.69 -0.19
N TYR A 122 -6.93 -7.12 -1.34
CA TYR A 122 -6.54 -8.37 -1.99
C TYR A 122 -5.03 -8.52 -2.17
N THR A 123 -4.33 -7.43 -2.51
CA THR A 123 -2.87 -7.45 -2.75
C THR A 123 -2.03 -7.58 -1.48
N VAL A 124 -2.55 -7.12 -0.33
CA VAL A 124 -1.88 -7.28 0.98
C VAL A 124 -2.22 -8.67 1.54
N VAL A 125 -3.51 -9.02 1.58
CA VAL A 125 -3.96 -10.31 2.14
C VAL A 125 -3.38 -11.49 1.39
N ASN A 126 -3.41 -11.51 0.06
CA ASN A 126 -2.86 -12.65 -0.69
C ASN A 126 -1.35 -12.77 -0.50
N PHE A 127 -0.63 -11.65 -0.56
CA PHE A 127 0.83 -11.66 -0.48
C PHE A 127 1.32 -12.08 0.91
N TYR A 128 0.88 -11.39 1.96
CA TYR A 128 1.30 -11.70 3.33
C TYR A 128 0.64 -12.96 3.87
N GLY A 129 -0.58 -13.27 3.42
CA GLY A 129 -1.30 -14.48 3.80
C GLY A 129 -0.63 -15.75 3.27
N MET A 130 -0.08 -15.76 2.06
CA MET A 130 0.69 -16.91 1.57
C MET A 130 1.96 -17.14 2.39
N ILE A 131 2.69 -16.09 2.74
CA ILE A 131 3.91 -16.20 3.56
C ILE A 131 3.55 -16.69 4.97
N ALA A 132 2.52 -16.11 5.58
CA ALA A 132 2.03 -16.51 6.90
C ALA A 132 1.53 -17.96 6.90
N LEU A 133 0.86 -18.41 5.84
CA LEU A 133 0.38 -19.80 5.73
C LEU A 133 1.55 -20.79 5.76
N ILE A 134 2.63 -20.51 5.03
CA ILE A 134 3.85 -21.33 5.04
C ILE A 134 4.43 -21.38 6.46
N ASP A 135 4.52 -20.23 7.13
CA ASP A 135 5.07 -20.12 8.48
C ASP A 135 4.22 -20.91 9.50
N VAL A 136 2.89 -20.83 9.40
CA VAL A 136 1.95 -21.60 10.23
C VAL A 136 2.10 -23.12 10.02
N VAL A 137 2.35 -23.57 8.80
CA VAL A 137 2.61 -25.00 8.52
C VAL A 137 3.88 -25.45 9.24
N PHE A 138 4.95 -24.66 9.22
CA PHE A 138 6.18 -24.98 9.96
C PHE A 138 5.97 -24.98 11.48
N ILE A 139 5.20 -24.03 12.02
CA ILE A 139 4.83 -23.99 13.44
C ILE A 139 4.09 -25.28 13.82
N GLY A 140 3.02 -25.63 13.07
CA GLY A 140 2.21 -26.82 13.34
C GLY A 140 3.02 -28.11 13.29
N TRP A 141 3.84 -28.27 12.24
CA TRP A 141 4.76 -29.41 12.12
C TRP A 141 5.73 -29.48 13.30
N GLY A 142 6.34 -28.35 13.68
CA GLY A 142 7.29 -28.26 14.78
C GLY A 142 6.68 -28.60 16.14
N VAL A 143 5.45 -28.15 16.40
CA VAL A 143 4.71 -28.46 17.63
C VAL A 143 4.37 -29.94 17.70
N VAL A 144 3.84 -30.53 16.62
CA VAL A 144 3.52 -31.97 16.58
C VAL A 144 4.77 -32.82 16.82
N ARG A 145 5.89 -32.46 16.19
CA ARG A 145 7.17 -33.16 16.40
C ARG A 145 7.64 -33.09 17.86
N ALA A 146 7.49 -31.93 18.51
CA ALA A 146 7.90 -31.74 19.90
C ALA A 146 7.01 -32.48 20.92
N LEU A 147 5.75 -32.78 20.57
CA LEU A 147 4.83 -33.55 21.43
C LEU A 147 5.06 -35.07 21.35
N ILE A 148 5.65 -35.56 20.26
CA ILE A 148 5.88 -36.99 20.00
C ILE A 148 7.28 -37.44 20.47
N SER A 149 8.22 -36.49 20.66
CA SER A 149 9.58 -36.73 21.17
C SER A 149 9.63 -36.72 22.69
#